data_AF-A0AAP9ZZH0-F1
#
_entry.id   AF-A0AAP9ZZH0-F1
#
_cell.length_a   1.000
_cell.length_b   1.000
_cell.length_c   1.000
_cell.angle_alpha   90.00
_cell.angle_beta   90.00
_cell.angle_gamma   90.00
#
_symmetry.space_group_name_H-M   'P 1'
#
loop_
_entity.id
_entity.type
_entity.pdbx_description
1 polymer ?
#
loop_
_entity_poly.entity_id
_entity_poly.type
_entity_poly.pdbx_seq_one_letter_code
_entity_poly.pdbx_strand_id
1 'polypeptide(L)'
;MKKQQLAHASFSISGDRVVPKFWTDYFRVVPDTEVTKGERVNDPTGQGRVITRRTSVWAVRSDGAVHSDQLEPHLRYLIKHLSLPRPDLRGLIDGAGARVRLRCYWDNESGKRVPDVPDDIRALVESLGGEVEVDEYR
;
A
#
# COMPACT_ATOMS: atom_id res chain seq x y z
N MET A 1 6.29 11.98 23.18
CA MET A 1 5.36 10.90 22.77
C MET A 1 5.02 11.14 21.31
N LYS A 2 5.30 10.21 20.38
CA LYS A 2 4.82 10.35 18.99
C LYS A 2 3.29 10.24 19.05
N LYS A 3 2.58 11.26 18.57
CA LYS A 3 1.12 11.22 18.45
C LYS A 3 0.78 10.07 17.48
N GLN A 4 -0.01 9.10 17.93
CA GLN A 4 -0.44 7.99 17.09
C GLN A 4 -1.33 8.57 15.99
N GLN A 5 -0.97 8.37 14.71
CA GLN A 5 -1.78 8.85 13.60
C GLN A 5 -3.05 8.00 13.51
N LEU A 6 -4.22 8.65 13.50
CA LEU A 6 -5.51 7.96 13.48
C LEU A 6 -5.98 7.61 12.05
N ALA A 7 -5.18 7.97 11.06
CA ALA A 7 -5.39 7.63 9.66
C ALA A 7 -4.03 7.55 8.95
N HIS A 8 -3.88 6.59 8.04
CA HIS A 8 -2.85 6.61 7.00
C HIS A 8 -3.24 5.68 5.84
N ALA A 9 -2.52 5.77 4.73
CA ALA A 9 -2.75 4.92 3.58
C ALA A 9 -1.46 4.29 3.05
N SER A 10 -1.60 3.19 2.34
CA SER A 10 -0.51 2.55 1.62
C SER A 10 -0.96 2.07 0.24
N PHE A 11 -0.12 2.27 -0.75
CA PHE A 11 -0.27 1.71 -2.08
C PHE A 11 0.69 0.53 -2.23
N SER A 12 0.18 -0.63 -2.65
CA SER A 12 0.99 -1.83 -2.79
C SER A 12 0.75 -2.53 -4.12
N ILE A 13 1.82 -3.11 -4.67
CA ILE A 13 1.82 -4.04 -5.79
C ILE A 13 2.36 -5.36 -5.26
N SER A 14 1.55 -6.41 -5.36
CA SER A 14 1.89 -7.73 -4.84
C SER A 14 1.64 -8.83 -5.86
N GLY A 15 2.42 -9.91 -5.79
CA GLY A 15 2.27 -11.04 -6.69
C GLY A 15 3.54 -11.88 -6.77
N ASP A 16 3.39 -13.11 -7.24
CA ASP A 16 4.49 -14.09 -7.21
C ASP A 16 5.62 -13.78 -8.19
N ARG A 17 5.32 -13.04 -9.26
CA ARG A 17 6.29 -12.59 -10.27
C ARG A 17 6.65 -11.11 -10.10
N VAL A 18 6.18 -10.45 -9.04
CA VAL A 18 6.55 -9.07 -8.75
C VAL A 18 8.03 -9.01 -8.43
N VAL A 19 8.73 -8.12 -9.13
CA VAL A 19 10.14 -7.77 -8.88
C VAL A 19 10.14 -6.38 -8.26
N PRO A 20 10.36 -6.22 -6.95
CA PRO A 20 10.26 -4.90 -6.30
C PRO A 20 11.16 -3.83 -6.92
N LYS A 21 12.39 -4.19 -7.28
CA LYS A 21 13.31 -3.29 -7.99
C LYS A 21 12.72 -2.70 -9.27
N PHE A 22 11.98 -3.47 -10.06
CA PHE A 22 11.33 -2.96 -11.27
C PHE A 22 10.37 -1.81 -10.95
N TRP A 23 9.57 -1.95 -9.89
CA TRP A 23 8.61 -0.93 -9.47
C TRP A 23 9.30 0.29 -8.85
N THR A 24 10.38 0.09 -8.08
CA THR A 24 11.25 1.18 -7.62
C THR A 24 11.79 2.00 -8.79
N ASP A 25 12.30 1.33 -9.83
CA ASP A 25 12.85 2.01 -11.02
C ASP A 25 11.74 2.68 -11.87
N TYR A 26 10.57 2.04 -11.99
CA TYR A 26 9.41 2.56 -12.73
C TYR A 26 8.80 3.80 -12.07
N PHE A 27 8.53 3.75 -10.76
CA PHE A 27 7.97 4.89 -10.02
C PHE A 27 9.02 5.94 -9.69
N ARG A 28 10.30 5.56 -9.66
CA ARG A 28 11.43 6.39 -9.16
C ARG A 28 11.21 6.85 -7.72
N VAL A 29 10.67 5.94 -6.92
CA VAL A 29 10.32 6.14 -5.51
C VAL A 29 10.97 5.03 -4.68
N VAL A 30 11.54 5.39 -3.53
CA VAL A 30 12.04 4.42 -2.55
C VAL A 30 10.82 3.82 -1.82
N PRO A 31 10.61 2.50 -1.87
CA PRO A 31 9.49 1.88 -1.17
C PRO A 31 9.71 1.83 0.34
N ASP A 32 8.62 1.88 1.09
CA ASP A 32 8.62 1.55 2.52
C ASP A 32 8.62 0.03 2.76
N THR A 33 8.21 -0.75 1.76
CA THR A 33 8.23 -2.21 1.81
C THR A 33 8.69 -2.78 0.48
N GLU A 34 9.79 -3.51 0.53
CA GLU A 34 10.34 -4.30 -0.56
C GLU A 34 10.56 -5.72 -0.02
N VAL A 35 9.80 -6.67 -0.56
CA VAL A 35 9.85 -8.06 -0.16
C VAL A 35 9.83 -8.94 -1.39
N THR A 36 10.73 -9.92 -1.42
CA THR A 36 10.79 -10.91 -2.50
C THR A 36 10.27 -12.26 -1.99
N LYS A 37 9.43 -12.92 -2.78
CA LYS A 37 9.01 -14.30 -2.52
C LYS A 37 10.22 -15.20 -2.28
N GLY A 38 10.13 -16.06 -1.27
CA GLY A 38 11.22 -16.96 -0.87
C GLY A 38 12.21 -16.37 0.14
N GLU A 39 12.19 -15.05 0.39
CA GLU A 39 12.99 -14.44 1.45
C GLU A 39 12.62 -15.02 2.81
N ARG A 40 13.63 -15.25 3.64
CA ARG A 40 13.45 -15.77 5.00
C ARG A 40 12.77 -14.74 5.88
N VAL A 41 11.82 -15.21 6.68
CA VAL A 41 11.15 -14.44 7.71
C VAL A 41 11.66 -14.93 9.06
N ASN A 42 11.88 -14.00 9.98
CA ASN A 42 12.15 -14.36 11.37
C ASN A 42 10.98 -15.18 11.90
N ASP A 43 11.27 -16.37 12.46
CA ASP A 43 10.25 -17.21 13.09
C ASP A 43 9.75 -16.52 14.36
N PRO A 44 8.51 -16.00 14.39
CA PRO A 44 8.01 -15.27 15.55
C PRO A 44 7.80 -16.19 16.77
N THR A 45 7.79 -17.50 16.58
CA THR A 45 7.65 -18.49 17.65
C THR A 45 8.98 -18.93 18.25
N GLY A 46 10.11 -18.55 17.63
CA GLY A 46 11.45 -18.95 18.07
C GLY A 46 11.75 -20.45 17.92
N GLN A 47 10.90 -21.21 17.24
CA GLN A 47 11.02 -22.68 17.11
C GLN A 47 12.01 -23.11 16.00
N GLY A 48 12.71 -22.16 15.37
CA GLY A 48 13.70 -22.44 14.34
C GLY A 48 13.09 -22.89 13.00
N ARG A 49 11.81 -22.59 12.74
CA ARG A 49 11.17 -22.95 11.47
C ARG A 49 11.70 -22.07 10.34
N VAL A 50 11.96 -22.68 9.18
CA VAL A 50 12.25 -21.93 7.95
C VAL A 50 10.92 -21.41 7.40
N ILE A 51 10.58 -20.17 7.74
CA ILE A 51 9.43 -19.45 7.18
C ILE A 51 9.93 -18.58 6.04
N THR A 52 9.28 -18.67 4.88
CA THR A 52 9.60 -17.81 3.73
C THR A 52 8.39 -16.97 3.33
N ARG A 53 8.68 -15.82 2.71
CA ARG A 53 7.66 -14.94 2.14
C ARG A 53 6.94 -15.66 1.00
N ARG A 54 5.61 -15.74 1.11
CA ARG A 54 4.77 -16.47 0.16
C ARG A 54 4.59 -15.76 -1.18
N THR A 55 4.73 -14.43 -1.18
CA THR A 55 4.57 -13.59 -2.37
C THR A 55 5.50 -12.39 -2.28
N SER A 56 5.83 -11.79 -3.42
CA SER A 56 6.61 -10.55 -3.47
C SER A 56 5.70 -9.35 -3.30
N VAL A 57 6.20 -8.29 -2.68
CA VAL A 57 5.47 -7.04 -2.42
C VAL A 57 6.39 -5.85 -2.62
N TRP A 58 5.86 -4.82 -3.28
CA TRP A 58 6.41 -3.47 -3.30
C TRP A 58 5.33 -2.51 -2.77
N ALA A 59 5.63 -1.67 -1.80
CA ALA A 59 4.65 -0.72 -1.27
C ALA A 59 5.25 0.59 -0.76
N VAL A 60 4.42 1.64 -0.81
CA VAL A 60 4.70 2.98 -0.28
C VAL A 60 3.58 3.37 0.69
N ARG A 61 3.95 4.03 1.78
CA ARG A 61 3.07 4.50 2.85
C ARG A 61 3.09 6.02 2.96
N SER A 62 2.02 6.58 3.48
CA SER A 62 1.87 8.03 3.66
C SER A 62 2.25 8.54 5.06
N ASP A 63 2.32 7.67 6.07
CA ASP A 63 2.45 8.05 7.49
C ASP A 63 3.79 8.70 7.85
N GLY A 64 4.83 8.51 7.04
CA GLY A 64 6.11 9.23 7.16
C GLY A 64 6.07 10.66 6.62
N ALA A 65 5.16 10.97 5.70
CA ALA A 65 5.13 12.23 4.94
C ALA A 65 3.92 13.13 5.29
N VAL A 66 2.80 12.53 5.68
CA VAL A 66 1.54 13.22 5.97
C VAL A 66 1.18 13.05 7.43
N HIS A 67 0.91 14.16 8.11
CA HIS A 67 0.47 14.18 9.51
C HIS A 67 -0.97 14.69 9.55
N SER A 68 -1.92 13.79 9.30
CA SER A 68 -3.36 14.08 9.28
C SER A 68 -4.15 12.90 9.82
N ASP A 69 -5.20 13.19 10.58
CA ASP A 69 -6.19 12.22 11.03
C ASP A 69 -7.35 12.11 10.02
N GLN A 70 -7.12 12.40 8.74
CA GLN A 70 -8.10 12.24 7.65
C GLN A 70 -7.45 11.43 6.53
N LEU A 71 -8.21 10.53 5.89
CA LEU A 71 -7.68 9.68 4.82
C LEU A 71 -7.33 10.46 3.55
N GLU A 72 -8.15 11.45 3.16
CA GLU A 72 -7.96 12.15 1.90
C GLU A 72 -6.53 12.71 1.71
N PRO A 73 -5.92 13.45 2.65
CA PRO A 73 -4.54 13.93 2.51
C PRO A 73 -3.51 12.82 2.23
N HIS A 74 -3.69 11.65 2.83
CA HIS A 74 -2.82 10.49 2.62
C HIS A 74 -2.99 9.90 1.22
N LEU A 75 -4.23 9.77 0.76
CA LEU A 75 -4.55 9.23 -0.56
C LEU A 75 -4.06 10.17 -1.68
N ARG A 76 -4.31 11.49 -1.53
CA ARG A 76 -3.86 12.53 -2.45
C ARG A 76 -2.32 12.58 -2.51
N TYR A 77 -1.65 12.40 -1.38
CA TYR A 77 -0.19 12.26 -1.35
C TYR A 77 0.30 11.09 -2.19
N LEU A 78 -0.27 9.88 -2.00
CA LEU A 78 0.15 8.70 -2.75
C LEU A 78 -0.04 8.86 -4.26
N ILE A 79 -1.18 9.41 -4.69
CA ILE A 79 -1.45 9.70 -6.11
C ILE A 79 -0.39 10.66 -6.68
N LYS A 80 -0.12 11.75 -5.97
CA LYS A 80 0.89 12.74 -6.40
C LYS A 80 2.29 12.13 -6.42
N HIS A 81 2.66 11.42 -5.35
CA HIS A 81 4.00 10.85 -5.17
C HIS A 81 4.32 9.78 -6.21
N LEU A 82 3.33 8.95 -6.56
CA LEU A 82 3.46 7.94 -7.61
C LEU A 82 3.16 8.49 -9.01
N SER A 83 2.74 9.75 -9.12
CA SER A 83 2.32 10.39 -10.38
C SER A 83 1.22 9.60 -11.11
N LEU A 84 0.17 9.22 -10.38
CA LEU A 84 -0.99 8.50 -10.94
C LEU A 84 -2.03 9.48 -11.52
N PRO A 85 -2.79 9.07 -12.56
CA PRO A 85 -2.66 7.83 -13.32
C PRO A 85 -1.41 7.80 -14.20
N ARG A 86 -0.92 6.59 -14.48
CA ARG A 86 0.09 6.35 -15.51
C ARG A 86 -0.52 5.45 -16.59
N PRO A 87 -0.53 5.85 -17.88
CA PRO A 87 -1.28 5.14 -18.92
C PRO A 87 -0.87 3.68 -19.13
N ASP A 88 0.40 3.35 -18.95
CA ASP A 88 0.97 2.01 -19.15
C ASP A 88 0.88 1.10 -17.92
N LEU A 89 0.61 1.68 -16.74
CA LEU A 89 0.67 0.97 -15.46
C LEU A 89 -0.27 -0.24 -15.41
N ARG A 90 -1.50 -0.11 -15.93
CA ARG A 90 -2.44 -1.24 -15.97
C ARG A 90 -1.88 -2.43 -16.74
N GLY A 91 -1.32 -2.19 -17.93
CA GLY A 91 -0.72 -3.25 -18.74
C GLY A 91 0.49 -3.90 -18.05
N LEU A 92 1.30 -3.12 -17.34
CA LEU A 92 2.43 -3.63 -16.56
C LEU A 92 1.99 -4.51 -15.38
N ILE A 93 0.95 -4.10 -14.66
CA ILE A 93 0.35 -4.88 -13.55
C ILE A 93 -0.16 -6.23 -14.08
N ASP A 94 -0.96 -6.19 -15.15
CA ASP A 94 -1.55 -7.39 -15.76
C ASP A 94 -0.46 -8.32 -16.33
N GLY A 95 0.54 -7.77 -17.03
CA GLY A 95 1.68 -8.53 -17.56
C GLY A 95 2.51 -9.22 -16.47
N ALA A 96 2.68 -8.56 -15.32
CA ALA A 96 3.33 -9.16 -14.14
C ALA A 96 2.42 -10.20 -13.44
N GLY A 97 1.11 -10.22 -13.72
CA GLY A 97 0.13 -10.97 -12.92
C GLY A 97 0.09 -10.48 -11.47
N ALA A 98 0.29 -9.18 -11.29
CA ALA A 98 0.32 -8.52 -9.99
C ALA A 98 -1.08 -8.01 -9.60
N ARG A 99 -1.24 -7.67 -8.33
CA ARG A 99 -2.45 -7.03 -7.79
C ARG A 99 -2.07 -5.70 -7.15
N VAL A 100 -2.88 -4.69 -7.43
CA VAL A 100 -2.81 -3.38 -6.77
C VAL A 100 -3.78 -3.34 -5.61
N ARG A 101 -3.33 -2.79 -4.48
CA ARG A 101 -4.21 -2.51 -3.34
C ARG A 101 -3.86 -1.15 -2.74
N LEU A 102 -4.90 -0.35 -2.49
CA LEU A 102 -4.84 0.86 -1.70
C LEU A 102 -5.46 0.58 -0.34
N ARG A 103 -4.63 0.36 0.68
CA ARG A 103 -5.07 0.06 2.04
C ARG A 103 -5.12 1.34 2.87
N CYS A 104 -6.23 1.57 3.56
CA CYS A 104 -6.51 2.72 4.40
C CYS A 104 -6.64 2.25 5.85
N TYR A 105 -5.68 2.62 6.69
CA TYR A 105 -5.80 2.43 8.13
C TYR A 105 -6.65 3.55 8.73
N TRP A 106 -7.63 3.18 9.55
CA TRP A 106 -8.52 4.13 10.21
C TRP A 106 -8.78 3.73 11.66
N ASP A 107 -8.46 4.62 12.60
CA ASP A 107 -8.67 4.37 14.03
C ASP A 107 -9.84 5.18 14.61
N ASN A 108 -11.00 4.57 14.73
CA ASN A 108 -12.22 5.22 15.20
C ASN A 108 -12.35 5.24 16.73
N GLU A 109 -11.29 5.64 17.47
CA GLU A 109 -11.29 5.66 18.95
C GLU A 109 -12.52 6.37 19.57
N SER A 110 -12.99 7.45 18.95
CA SER A 110 -14.15 8.22 19.47
C SER A 110 -15.51 7.63 19.09
N GLY A 111 -15.54 6.61 18.21
CA GLY A 111 -16.75 6.03 17.63
C GLY A 111 -17.54 6.95 16.69
N LYS A 112 -17.03 8.17 16.43
CA LYS A 112 -17.72 9.22 15.66
C LYS A 112 -17.02 9.57 14.36
N ARG A 113 -15.85 8.98 14.09
CA ARG A 113 -15.08 9.23 12.87
C ARG A 113 -15.56 8.29 11.76
N VAL A 114 -15.92 8.83 10.61
CA VAL A 114 -16.31 8.06 9.42
C VAL A 114 -15.16 8.10 8.42
N PRO A 115 -14.63 6.94 7.97
CA PRO A 115 -13.59 6.93 6.96
C PRO A 115 -14.18 7.38 5.62
N ASP A 116 -13.51 8.33 4.97
CA ASP A 116 -13.88 8.78 3.64
C ASP A 116 -12.74 8.56 2.64
N VAL A 117 -13.10 8.00 1.49
CA VAL A 117 -12.19 7.80 0.36
C VAL A 117 -12.87 8.45 -0.85
N PRO A 118 -12.31 9.53 -1.41
CA PRO A 118 -12.92 10.23 -2.53
C PRO A 118 -13.19 9.33 -3.73
N ASP A 119 -14.33 9.53 -4.39
CA ASP A 119 -14.80 8.70 -5.51
C ASP A 119 -13.82 8.67 -6.69
N ASP A 120 -13.15 9.80 -6.97
CA ASP A 120 -12.17 9.89 -8.04
C ASP A 120 -10.94 9.01 -7.76
N ILE A 121 -10.58 8.82 -6.49
CA ILE A 121 -9.50 7.92 -6.07
C ILE A 121 -9.94 6.47 -6.18
N ARG A 122 -11.20 6.16 -5.83
CA ARG A 122 -11.76 4.81 -6.02
C ARG A 122 -11.76 4.43 -7.50
N ALA A 123 -12.29 5.30 -8.36
CA ALA A 123 -12.32 5.11 -9.81
C ALA A 123 -10.92 4.96 -10.40
N LEU A 124 -9.94 5.75 -9.91
CA LEU A 124 -8.55 5.62 -10.31
C LEU A 124 -7.99 4.23 -9.98
N VAL A 125 -8.16 3.76 -8.74
CA VAL A 125 -7.65 2.44 -8.32
C VAL A 125 -8.34 1.29 -9.07
N GLU A 126 -9.64 1.39 -9.29
CA GLU A 126 -10.41 0.42 -10.08
C GLU A 126 -9.92 0.35 -11.54
N SER A 127 -9.56 1.50 -12.14
CA SER A 127 -8.99 1.53 -13.50
C SER A 127 -7.66 0.77 -13.60
N LEU A 128 -6.89 0.73 -12.51
CA LEU A 128 -5.65 -0.06 -12.39
C LEU A 128 -5.92 -1.55 -12.11
N GLY A 129 -7.20 -1.96 -11.99
CA GLY A 129 -7.57 -3.32 -11.58
C GLY A 129 -7.29 -3.61 -10.11
N GLY A 130 -7.10 -2.55 -9.31
CA GLY A 130 -6.86 -2.65 -7.88
C GLY A 130 -8.14 -2.50 -7.06
N GLU A 131 -7.98 -2.62 -5.76
CA GLU A 131 -9.05 -2.44 -4.78
C GLU A 131 -8.66 -1.42 -3.69
N VAL A 132 -9.66 -0.72 -3.16
CA VAL A 132 -9.52 0.10 -1.96
C VAL A 132 -10.07 -0.66 -0.77
N GLU A 133 -9.24 -0.86 0.26
CA GLU A 133 -9.61 -1.55 1.51
C GLU A 133 -9.49 -0.55 2.66
N VAL A 134 -10.54 -0.45 3.49
CA VAL A 134 -10.51 0.37 4.71
C VAL A 134 -10.51 -0.57 5.91
N ASP A 135 -9.39 -0.56 6.64
CA ASP A 135 -9.23 -1.28 7.89
C ASP A 135 -9.63 -0.35 9.04
N GLU A 136 -10.87 -0.47 9.52
CA GLU A 136 -11.38 0.28 10.67
C GLU A 136 -11.07 -0.46 11.99
N TYR A 137 -10.42 0.26 12.90
CA TYR A 137 -10.15 -0.14 14.28
C TYR A 137 -11.02 0.68 15.25
N ARG A 138 -11.29 0.12 16.43
CA ARG A 138 -12.12 0.71 17.49
C ARG A 138 -11.48 0.54 18.84
#